data_AF-A0A1L9BII2-F1
#
_entry.id   AF-A0A1L9BII2-F1
#
_cell.length_a   1.000
_cell.length_b   1.000
_cell.length_c   1.000
_cell.angle_alpha   90.00
_cell.angle_beta   90.00
_cell.angle_gamma   90.00
#
_symmetry.space_group_name_H-M   'P 1'
#
loop_
_entity.id
_entity.type
_entity.pdbx_description
1 polymer ?
#
loop_
_entity_poly.entity_id
_entity_poly.type
_entity_poly.pdbx_seq_one_letter_code
_entity_poly.pdbx_strand_id
1 'polypeptide(L)'
;MTAPQSPVLEFPAMLHGLTGAVLRKVRAKGQGWAREYLKTGAFTQPRQMLQVPPGEILEMISGAEFDVVPRPRWRVHLFADIFSSLNEGVPKEERQRLEEAFEVFCLSTPFGALYHAVSPPPPRSAERMARRLAALLRFWDVLQGPRYAYRVPDTHHTLDDLMDFIYRKTLEAWCPGGPVSVREHMALTVARMSHSSREDCMEAVLRVVPALVEVDAEFKHREVLSDPGFLRERLSALSPRDFEKISSAYTYTMTMQLAAWDRELGRH
;
A
#
# COMPACT_ATOMS: atom_id res chain seq x y z
N MET A 1 3.93 -20.50 -22.94
CA MET A 1 5.20 -20.97 -22.37
C MET A 1 5.62 -19.99 -21.28
N THR A 2 5.43 -20.36 -20.01
CA THR A 2 5.88 -19.59 -18.85
C THR A 2 7.37 -19.83 -18.66
N ALA A 3 8.18 -18.78 -18.69
CA ALA A 3 9.60 -18.88 -18.34
C ALA A 3 9.73 -19.34 -16.88
N PRO A 4 10.69 -20.21 -16.55
CA PRO A 4 10.95 -20.59 -15.16
C PRO A 4 11.29 -19.32 -14.37
N GLN A 5 10.53 -19.04 -13.30
CA GLN A 5 10.82 -17.93 -12.40
C GLN A 5 12.19 -18.20 -11.78
N SER A 6 13.16 -17.35 -12.11
CA SER A 6 14.43 -17.33 -11.38
C SER A 6 14.10 -17.10 -9.90
N PRO A 7 14.61 -17.90 -8.96
CA PRO A 7 14.32 -17.74 -7.51
C PRO A 7 14.96 -16.48 -6.93
N VAL A 8 15.65 -15.69 -7.76
CA VAL A 8 16.40 -14.52 -7.35
C VAL A 8 15.51 -13.29 -7.41
N LEU A 9 15.37 -12.63 -6.26
CA LEU A 9 14.68 -11.35 -6.17
C LEU A 9 15.51 -10.26 -6.85
N GLU A 10 14.89 -9.53 -7.78
CA GLU A 10 15.55 -8.42 -8.47
C GLU A 10 14.74 -7.13 -8.36
N PHE A 11 15.42 -6.05 -7.99
CA PHE A 11 14.85 -4.73 -7.86
C PHE A 11 15.56 -3.75 -8.82
N PRO A 12 14.87 -2.68 -9.26
CA PRO A 12 15.47 -1.68 -10.14
C PRO A 12 16.72 -1.06 -9.52
N ALA A 13 17.83 -1.04 -10.26
CA ALA A 13 19.11 -0.49 -9.81
C ALA A 13 19.03 0.98 -9.36
N MET A 14 18.02 1.70 -9.84
CA MET A 14 17.75 3.08 -9.45
C MET A 14 17.34 3.25 -7.98
N LEU A 15 16.84 2.19 -7.33
CA LEU A 15 16.43 2.18 -5.92
C LEU A 15 17.58 1.86 -4.96
N HIS A 16 18.78 1.58 -5.47
CA HIS A 16 19.97 1.31 -4.67
C HIS A 16 21.01 2.41 -4.83
N GLY A 17 21.57 2.90 -3.72
CA GLY A 17 22.61 3.93 -3.73
C GLY A 17 22.56 4.85 -2.52
N LEU A 18 22.98 6.11 -2.66
CA LEU A 18 22.75 7.16 -1.66
C LEU A 18 21.42 7.86 -1.95
N THR A 19 20.75 8.42 -0.94
CA THR A 19 19.42 9.07 -1.03
C THR A 19 19.34 10.05 -2.18
N GLY A 20 20.26 11.02 -2.25
CA GLY A 20 20.28 12.02 -3.33
C GLY A 20 20.54 11.42 -4.72
N ALA A 21 21.29 10.33 -4.82
CA ALA A 21 21.54 9.65 -6.08
C ALA A 21 20.30 8.84 -6.55
N VAL A 22 19.64 8.14 -5.62
CA VAL A 22 18.38 7.42 -5.88
C VAL A 22 17.31 8.40 -6.34
N LEU A 23 17.10 9.51 -5.63
CA LEU A 23 16.14 10.55 -6.00
C LEU A 23 16.33 11.05 -7.44
N ARG A 24 17.58 11.36 -7.84
CA ARG A 24 17.87 11.80 -9.21
C ARG A 24 17.54 10.72 -10.25
N LYS A 25 17.92 9.46 -9.99
CA LYS A 25 17.66 8.34 -10.91
C LYS A 25 16.16 8.06 -11.04
N VAL A 26 15.44 8.06 -9.92
CA VAL A 26 14.00 7.85 -9.87
C VAL A 26 13.25 8.93 -10.64
N ARG A 27 13.57 10.21 -10.43
CA ARG A 27 12.97 11.33 -11.17
C ARG A 27 13.24 11.22 -12.67
N ALA A 28 14.49 10.95 -13.06
CA ALA A 28 14.85 10.78 -14.46
C ALA A 28 14.08 9.61 -15.11
N LYS A 29 13.91 8.49 -14.39
CA LYS A 29 13.11 7.35 -14.86
C LYS A 29 11.62 7.70 -14.97
N GLY A 30 11.06 8.40 -13.98
CA GLY A 30 9.66 8.83 -14.01
C GLY A 30 9.36 9.77 -15.19
N GLN A 31 10.24 10.74 -15.47
CA GLN A 31 10.13 11.58 -16.67
C GLN A 31 10.26 10.77 -17.97
N GLY A 32 11.15 9.77 -17.99
CA GLY A 32 11.28 8.84 -19.12
C GLY A 32 9.99 8.05 -19.36
N TRP A 33 9.41 7.52 -18.29
CA TRP A 33 8.14 6.79 -18.33
C TRP A 33 6.94 7.66 -18.71
N ALA A 34 6.90 8.92 -18.30
CA ALA A 34 5.88 9.85 -18.75
C ALA A 34 5.91 10.02 -20.29
N ARG A 35 7.11 10.24 -20.86
CA ARG A 35 7.28 10.32 -22.32
C ARG A 35 6.95 9.02 -23.04
N GLU A 36 7.33 7.89 -22.44
CA GLU A 36 7.03 6.57 -22.99
C GLU A 36 5.53 6.31 -23.02
N TYR A 37 4.84 6.55 -21.90
CA TYR A 37 3.40 6.40 -21.79
C TYR A 37 2.66 7.26 -22.81
N LEU A 38 3.02 8.53 -22.97
CA LEU A 38 2.42 9.41 -23.98
C LEU A 38 2.60 8.88 -25.41
N LYS A 39 3.63 8.08 -25.66
CA LYS A 39 3.91 7.50 -26.98
C LYS A 39 3.26 6.13 -27.19
N THR A 40 3.19 5.29 -26.16
CA THR A 40 2.85 3.86 -26.30
C THR A 40 1.63 3.43 -25.49
N GLY A 41 1.16 4.25 -24.55
CA GLY A 41 0.14 3.91 -23.57
C GLY A 41 0.61 2.90 -22.51
N ALA A 42 1.91 2.59 -22.43
CA ALA A 42 2.46 1.52 -21.59
C ALA A 42 3.81 1.90 -20.97
N PHE A 43 4.30 1.03 -20.08
CA PHE A 43 5.58 1.18 -19.37
C PHE A 43 6.47 -0.04 -19.55
N THR A 44 7.76 0.20 -19.80
CA THR A 44 8.77 -0.85 -19.83
C THR A 44 9.50 -1.00 -18.51
N GLN A 45 9.88 -2.23 -18.18
CA GLN A 45 10.70 -2.50 -17.01
C GLN A 45 12.02 -1.71 -17.05
N PRO A 46 12.58 -1.34 -15.89
CA PRO A 46 13.90 -0.74 -15.82
C PRO A 46 14.96 -1.65 -16.45
N ARG A 47 15.82 -1.09 -17.31
CA ARG A 47 16.84 -1.86 -18.03
C ARG A 47 17.91 -2.48 -17.12
N GLN A 48 18.16 -1.85 -15.99
CA GLN A 48 19.14 -2.31 -14.99
C GLN A 48 18.39 -2.77 -13.76
N MET A 49 18.41 -4.09 -13.56
CA MET A 49 17.91 -4.77 -12.37
C MET A 49 19.12 -5.25 -11.57
N LEU A 50 19.06 -5.15 -10.25
CA LEU A 50 20.06 -5.69 -9.34
C LEU A 50 19.42 -6.76 -8.48
N GLN A 51 20.16 -7.84 -8.24
CA GLN A 51 19.76 -8.87 -7.31
C GLN A 51 19.75 -8.32 -5.89
N VAL A 52 18.73 -8.70 -5.12
CA VAL A 52 18.61 -8.42 -3.70
C VAL A 52 19.05 -9.68 -2.96
N PRO A 53 20.20 -9.66 -2.26
CA PRO A 53 20.65 -10.82 -1.49
C PRO A 53 19.64 -11.17 -0.38
N PRO A 54 19.52 -12.44 0.00
CA PRO A 54 18.77 -12.82 1.20
C PRO A 54 19.33 -12.10 2.44
N GLY A 55 18.44 -11.65 3.33
CA GLY A 55 18.77 -10.89 4.54
C GLY A 55 19.07 -9.41 4.30
N GLU A 56 19.19 -8.96 3.04
CA GLU A 56 19.39 -7.55 2.71
C GLU A 56 18.23 -6.69 3.23
N ILE A 57 18.54 -5.49 3.73
CA ILE A 57 17.55 -4.60 4.32
C ILE A 57 16.96 -3.69 3.23
N LEU A 58 15.64 -3.72 3.09
CA LEU A 58 14.86 -2.84 2.22
C LEU A 58 14.17 -1.74 3.04
N GLU A 59 14.49 -0.48 2.76
CA GLU A 59 13.90 0.67 3.45
C GLU A 59 12.55 1.04 2.83
N MET A 60 11.47 0.74 3.55
CA MET A 60 10.10 0.86 3.05
C MET A 60 9.40 2.17 3.41
N ILE A 61 9.98 3.01 4.26
CA ILE A 61 9.45 4.35 4.59
C ILE A 61 10.58 5.38 4.74
N SER A 62 10.26 6.65 4.46
CA SER A 62 11.12 7.80 4.79
C SER A 62 11.35 7.84 6.29
N GLY A 63 12.60 8.04 6.71
CA GLY A 63 12.97 8.03 8.12
C GLY A 63 13.15 6.62 8.69
N ALA A 64 13.31 5.56 7.88
CA ALA A 64 14.02 4.36 8.31
C ALA A 64 15.56 4.56 8.30
N GLU A 65 16.03 5.72 7.85
CA GLU A 65 17.43 6.13 7.87
C GLU A 65 17.83 6.55 9.29
N PHE A 66 18.59 5.70 10.00
CA PHE A 66 19.05 6.03 11.35
C PHE A 66 20.56 5.85 11.57
N ASP A 67 21.30 5.45 10.53
CA ASP A 67 22.77 5.40 10.60
C ASP A 67 23.36 6.68 9.99
N VAL A 68 24.23 7.35 10.75
CA VAL A 68 24.88 8.60 10.36
C VAL A 68 25.87 8.37 9.22
N VAL A 69 26.30 7.12 8.99
CA VAL A 69 27.27 6.78 7.95
C VAL A 69 26.61 6.65 6.57
N PRO A 70 26.97 7.49 5.58
CA PRO A 70 26.43 7.38 4.23
C PRO A 70 26.89 6.08 3.57
N ARG A 71 25.97 5.14 3.38
CA ARG A 71 26.23 3.87 2.68
C ARG A 71 25.18 3.59 1.60
N PRO A 72 25.56 2.90 0.51
CA PRO A 72 24.60 2.38 -0.46
C PRO A 72 23.60 1.44 0.23
N ARG A 73 22.30 1.67 0.01
CA ARG A 73 21.20 0.86 0.56
C ARG A 73 20.02 0.86 -0.40
N TRP A 74 19.12 -0.10 -0.20
CA TRP A 74 17.85 -0.18 -0.91
C TRP A 74 16.80 0.77 -0.33
N ARG A 75 16.50 1.84 -1.07
CA ARG A 75 15.50 2.86 -0.72
C ARG A 75 14.24 2.68 -1.53
N VAL A 76 13.48 1.64 -1.19
CA VAL A 76 12.27 1.27 -1.92
C VAL A 76 11.19 2.34 -1.77
N HIS A 77 11.12 3.01 -0.62
CA HIS A 77 10.16 4.11 -0.38
C HIS A 77 10.29 5.26 -1.39
N LEU A 78 11.50 5.52 -1.91
CA LEU A 78 11.73 6.57 -2.92
C LEU A 78 11.10 6.24 -4.27
N PHE A 79 10.62 5.02 -4.49
CA PHE A 79 9.80 4.70 -5.67
C PHE A 79 8.55 5.58 -5.78
N ALA A 80 8.04 6.11 -4.65
CA ALA A 80 6.94 7.06 -4.64
C ALA A 80 7.19 8.31 -5.49
N ASP A 81 8.45 8.77 -5.61
CA ASP A 81 8.80 9.98 -6.38
C ASP A 81 8.58 9.83 -7.89
N ILE A 82 8.39 8.60 -8.38
CA ILE A 82 7.97 8.36 -9.77
C ILE A 82 6.62 8.99 -10.03
N PHE A 83 5.68 8.90 -9.09
CA PHE A 83 4.34 9.47 -9.26
C PHE A 83 4.38 10.98 -9.43
N SER A 84 5.23 11.69 -8.68
CA SER A 84 5.44 13.13 -8.85
C SER A 84 5.89 13.46 -10.27
N SER A 85 6.89 12.72 -10.76
CA SER A 85 7.45 12.92 -12.10
C SER A 85 6.47 12.56 -13.22
N LEU A 86 5.65 11.52 -13.03
CA LEU A 86 4.59 11.12 -13.94
C LEU A 86 3.49 12.20 -14.02
N ASN A 87 3.07 12.72 -12.87
CA ASN A 87 2.04 13.76 -12.78
C ASN A 87 2.45 15.09 -13.41
N GLU A 88 3.74 15.44 -13.32
CA GLU A 88 4.31 16.63 -13.98
C GLU A 88 4.42 16.44 -15.49
N GLY A 89 4.74 15.22 -15.94
CA GLY A 89 5.02 14.92 -17.35
C GLY A 89 3.80 14.61 -18.22
N VAL A 90 2.60 14.46 -17.63
CA VAL A 90 1.38 14.05 -18.34
C VAL A 90 0.24 15.05 -18.11
N PRO A 91 -0.53 15.42 -19.16
CA PRO A 91 -1.69 16.32 -19.02
C PRO A 91 -2.68 15.82 -17.97
N LYS A 92 -3.37 16.74 -17.29
CA LYS A 92 -4.28 16.42 -16.18
C LYS A 92 -5.38 15.46 -16.59
N GLU A 93 -5.83 15.56 -17.82
CA GLU A 93 -6.93 14.80 -18.43
C GLU A 93 -6.56 13.31 -18.60
N GLU A 94 -5.27 13.00 -18.76
CA GLU A 94 -4.77 11.62 -18.94
C GLU A 94 -4.30 10.98 -17.63
N ARG A 95 -4.26 11.72 -16.52
CA ARG A 95 -3.69 11.23 -15.25
C ARG A 95 -4.41 10.01 -14.70
N GLN A 96 -5.73 9.94 -14.81
CA GLN A 96 -6.47 8.77 -14.32
C GLN A 96 -6.08 7.51 -15.08
N ARG A 97 -6.05 7.57 -16.42
CA ARG A 97 -5.65 6.42 -17.26
C ARG A 97 -4.19 6.05 -17.04
N LEU A 98 -3.33 7.05 -16.85
CA LEU A 98 -1.93 6.87 -16.50
C LEU A 98 -1.76 6.12 -15.19
N GLU A 99 -2.45 6.55 -14.13
CA GLU A 99 -2.40 5.92 -12.80
C GLU A 99 -2.88 4.47 -12.85
N GLU A 100 -3.96 4.19 -13.58
CA GLU A 100 -4.48 2.83 -13.79
C GLU A 100 -3.48 1.96 -14.54
N ALA A 101 -2.94 2.43 -15.66
CA ALA A 101 -1.94 1.70 -16.45
C ALA A 101 -0.64 1.48 -15.66
N PHE A 102 -0.21 2.48 -14.89
CA PHE A 102 1.01 2.40 -14.09
C PHE A 102 0.85 1.41 -12.94
N GLU A 103 -0.29 1.41 -12.26
CA GLU A 103 -0.56 0.41 -11.23
C GLU A 103 -0.59 -1.00 -11.82
N VAL A 104 -1.25 -1.23 -12.96
CA VAL A 104 -1.23 -2.54 -13.64
C VAL A 104 0.21 -3.00 -13.93
N PHE A 105 1.05 -2.10 -14.45
CA PHE A 105 2.47 -2.36 -14.65
C PHE A 105 3.17 -2.71 -13.33
N CYS A 106 3.01 -1.91 -12.28
CA CYS A 106 3.64 -2.14 -10.99
C CYS A 106 3.25 -3.50 -10.38
N LEU A 107 1.96 -3.86 -10.42
CA LEU A 107 1.44 -5.12 -9.89
C LEU A 107 1.92 -6.35 -10.67
N SER A 108 2.52 -6.17 -11.86
CA SER A 108 3.18 -7.24 -12.62
C SER A 108 4.61 -7.51 -12.17
N THR A 109 5.14 -6.77 -11.19
CA THR A 109 6.53 -6.87 -10.71
C THR A 109 6.59 -7.05 -9.20
N PRO A 110 7.62 -7.71 -8.64
CA PRO A 110 7.74 -7.89 -7.19
C PRO A 110 7.94 -6.57 -6.45
N PHE A 111 8.79 -5.66 -6.96
CA PHE A 111 9.03 -4.36 -6.32
C PHE A 111 7.79 -3.46 -6.34
N GLY A 112 7.04 -3.46 -7.44
CA GLY A 112 5.81 -2.68 -7.57
C GLY A 112 4.69 -3.24 -6.71
N ALA A 113 4.51 -4.57 -6.67
CA ALA A 113 3.56 -5.22 -5.79
C ALA A 113 3.86 -4.94 -4.30
N LEU A 114 5.13 -5.05 -3.89
CA LEU A 114 5.57 -4.70 -2.54
C LEU A 114 5.28 -3.24 -2.21
N TYR A 115 5.66 -2.30 -3.08
CA TYR A 115 5.40 -0.87 -2.87
C TYR A 115 3.90 -0.59 -2.69
N HIS A 116 3.05 -1.10 -3.59
CA HIS A 116 1.60 -0.89 -3.53
C HIS A 116 0.94 -1.59 -2.34
N ALA A 117 1.54 -2.65 -1.79
CA ALA A 117 1.08 -3.26 -0.55
C ALA A 117 1.55 -2.50 0.70
N VAL A 118 2.76 -1.94 0.72
CA VAL A 118 3.26 -1.24 1.93
C VAL A 118 2.77 0.20 2.01
N SER A 119 2.68 0.89 0.88
CA SER A 119 2.25 2.29 0.78
C SER A 119 1.22 2.47 -0.33
N PRO A 120 0.02 1.88 -0.20
CA PRO A 120 -1.00 1.92 -1.24
C PRO A 120 -1.40 3.37 -1.58
N PRO A 121 -1.26 3.84 -2.83
CA PRO A 121 -1.78 5.14 -3.24
C PRO A 121 -3.31 5.12 -3.30
N PRO A 122 -4.01 6.27 -3.12
CA PRO A 122 -5.45 6.35 -3.37
C PRO A 122 -5.80 6.01 -4.84
N PRO A 123 -7.03 5.57 -5.13
CA PRO A 123 -8.07 5.11 -4.20
C PRO A 123 -7.72 3.77 -3.55
N ARG A 124 -8.31 3.50 -2.38
CA ARG A 124 -8.09 2.28 -1.59
C ARG A 124 -9.40 1.53 -1.39
N SER A 125 -10.14 1.34 -2.48
CA SER A 125 -11.37 0.55 -2.43
C SER A 125 -11.09 -0.92 -2.14
N ALA A 126 -12.09 -1.65 -1.65
CA ALA A 126 -11.96 -3.09 -1.38
C ALA A 126 -11.40 -3.83 -2.60
N GLU A 127 -11.97 -3.61 -3.79
CA GLU A 127 -11.54 -4.24 -5.04
C GLU A 127 -10.09 -3.87 -5.42
N ARG A 128 -9.70 -2.60 -5.30
CA ARG A 128 -8.34 -2.16 -5.65
C ARG A 128 -7.31 -2.68 -4.66
N MET A 129 -7.64 -2.70 -3.37
CA MET A 129 -6.81 -3.32 -2.34
C MET A 129 -6.68 -4.83 -2.55
N ALA A 130 -7.76 -5.52 -2.91
CA ALA A 130 -7.73 -6.94 -3.24
C ALA A 130 -6.73 -7.22 -4.38
N ARG A 131 -6.76 -6.43 -5.45
CA ARG A 131 -5.80 -6.55 -6.58
C ARG A 131 -4.35 -6.35 -6.13
N ARG A 132 -4.08 -5.38 -5.26
CA ARG A 132 -2.74 -5.09 -4.73
C ARG A 132 -2.22 -6.22 -3.85
N LEU A 133 -3.04 -6.70 -2.91
CA LEU A 133 -2.69 -7.80 -2.03
C LEU A 133 -2.57 -9.13 -2.81
N ALA A 134 -3.42 -9.38 -3.80
CA ALA A 134 -3.29 -10.52 -4.70
C ALA A 134 -1.96 -10.49 -5.47
N ALA A 135 -1.51 -9.30 -5.90
CA ALA A 135 -0.22 -9.14 -6.54
C ALA A 135 0.95 -9.47 -5.60
N LEU A 136 0.88 -9.01 -4.34
CA LEU A 136 1.87 -9.37 -3.34
C LEU A 136 1.92 -10.89 -3.12
N LEU A 137 0.77 -11.54 -2.99
CA LEU A 137 0.67 -12.99 -2.79
C LEU A 137 1.30 -13.80 -3.94
N ARG A 138 1.23 -13.30 -5.19
CA ARG A 138 1.92 -13.94 -6.34
C ARG A 138 3.43 -13.90 -6.24
N PHE A 139 3.98 -12.90 -5.56
CA PHE A 139 5.43 -12.72 -5.36
C PHE A 139 5.87 -13.06 -3.93
N TRP A 140 5.00 -13.65 -3.12
CA TRP A 140 5.23 -13.84 -1.69
C TRP A 140 6.55 -14.54 -1.42
N ASP A 141 6.79 -15.67 -2.09
CA ASP A 141 7.93 -16.53 -1.81
C ASP A 141 9.27 -15.86 -2.15
N VAL A 142 9.36 -15.12 -3.26
CA VAL A 142 10.58 -14.38 -3.61
C VAL A 142 10.81 -13.15 -2.73
N LEU A 143 9.74 -12.60 -2.14
CA LEU A 143 9.79 -11.49 -1.19
C LEU A 143 10.09 -11.93 0.25
N GLN A 144 10.25 -13.22 0.54
CA GLN A 144 10.65 -13.69 1.86
C GLN A 144 12.14 -13.50 2.16
N GLY A 145 12.97 -13.41 1.11
CA GLY A 145 14.43 -13.31 1.25
C GLY A 145 14.90 -12.09 2.05
N PRO A 146 14.44 -10.86 1.76
CA PRO A 146 14.92 -9.65 2.42
C PRO A 146 14.39 -9.45 3.85
N ARG A 147 14.88 -8.39 4.49
CA ARG A 147 14.33 -7.81 5.72
C ARG A 147 13.81 -6.40 5.44
N TYR A 148 12.75 -6.00 6.13
CA TYR A 148 12.04 -4.75 5.84
C TYR A 148 12.13 -3.78 7.00
N ALA A 149 12.72 -2.61 6.76
CA ALA A 149 12.72 -1.51 7.73
C ALA A 149 11.47 -0.64 7.51
N TYR A 150 10.60 -0.57 8.52
CA TYR A 150 9.31 0.12 8.43
C TYR A 150 8.82 0.69 9.76
N ARG A 151 8.64 2.01 9.82
CA ARG A 151 8.04 2.85 10.90
C ARG A 151 8.69 2.79 12.28
N VAL A 152 9.23 1.65 12.72
CA VAL A 152 9.87 1.48 14.03
C VAL A 152 11.38 1.48 13.83
N PRO A 153 12.13 2.39 14.50
CA PRO A 153 13.58 2.41 14.43
C PRO A 153 14.19 1.06 14.84
N ASP A 154 15.28 0.68 14.18
CA ASP A 154 16.09 -0.53 14.45
C ASP A 154 15.32 -1.87 14.43
N THR A 155 14.06 -1.85 13.99
CA THR A 155 13.23 -3.04 13.86
C THR A 155 13.18 -3.45 12.39
N HIS A 156 13.50 -4.71 12.14
CA HIS A 156 13.53 -5.29 10.81
C HIS A 156 12.54 -6.44 10.75
N HIS A 157 11.54 -6.30 9.88
CA HIS A 157 10.46 -7.25 9.75
C HIS A 157 10.81 -8.33 8.72
N THR A 158 10.34 -9.56 8.94
CA THR A 158 10.09 -10.49 7.83
C THR A 158 8.93 -9.97 6.97
N LEU A 159 8.66 -10.57 5.81
CA LEU A 159 7.48 -10.17 5.04
C LEU A 159 6.18 -10.45 5.83
N ASP A 160 6.11 -11.59 6.51
CA ASP A 160 4.98 -11.94 7.37
C ASP A 160 4.77 -10.90 8.47
N ASP A 161 5.83 -10.55 9.22
CA ASP A 161 5.75 -9.56 10.30
C ASP A 161 5.34 -8.18 9.77
N LEU A 162 5.84 -7.79 8.59
CA LEU A 162 5.51 -6.51 7.96
C LEU A 162 4.03 -6.47 7.56
N MET A 163 3.55 -7.54 6.91
CA MET A 163 2.17 -7.61 6.46
C MET A 163 1.21 -7.70 7.65
N ASP A 164 1.57 -8.43 8.69
CA ASP A 164 0.79 -8.48 9.91
C ASP A 164 0.75 -7.10 10.57
N PHE A 165 1.90 -6.44 10.74
CA PHE A 165 1.98 -5.10 11.32
C PHE A 165 1.09 -4.08 10.57
N ILE A 166 1.08 -4.12 9.24
CA ILE A 166 0.30 -3.19 8.42
C ILE A 166 -1.19 -3.57 8.39
N TYR A 167 -1.51 -4.85 8.25
CA TYR A 167 -2.83 -5.31 7.84
C TYR A 167 -3.62 -6.06 8.89
N ARG A 168 -3.06 -6.47 10.05
CA ARG A 168 -3.75 -7.32 11.06
C ARG A 168 -5.19 -6.88 11.34
N LYS A 169 -5.42 -5.61 11.68
CA LYS A 169 -6.78 -5.09 11.95
C LYS A 169 -7.68 -5.08 10.71
N THR A 170 -7.11 -4.88 9.51
CA THR A 170 -7.87 -4.96 8.25
C THR A 170 -8.25 -6.40 7.93
N LEU A 171 -7.31 -7.34 8.08
CA LEU A 171 -7.55 -8.76 7.86
C LEU A 171 -8.64 -9.27 8.80
N GLU A 172 -8.53 -8.99 10.10
CA GLU A 172 -9.50 -9.41 11.10
C GLU A 172 -10.90 -8.82 10.87
N ALA A 173 -10.98 -7.56 10.39
CA ALA A 173 -12.26 -6.94 10.06
C ALA A 173 -12.98 -7.63 8.89
N TRP A 174 -12.22 -8.11 7.90
CA TRP A 174 -12.75 -8.81 6.74
C TRP A 174 -12.98 -10.30 7.00
N CYS A 175 -12.12 -10.94 7.79
CA CYS A 175 -12.12 -12.38 8.03
C CYS A 175 -11.88 -12.66 9.53
N PRO A 176 -12.89 -12.42 10.39
CA PRO A 176 -12.74 -12.61 11.83
C PRO A 176 -12.34 -14.05 12.19
N GLY A 177 -11.37 -14.21 13.08
CA GLY A 177 -10.85 -15.53 13.46
C GLY A 177 -10.16 -16.26 12.32
N GLY A 178 -9.58 -15.50 11.37
CA GLY A 178 -8.87 -16.05 10.22
C GLY A 178 -7.67 -16.94 10.59
N PRO A 179 -7.01 -17.54 9.58
CA PRO A 179 -5.85 -18.39 9.79
C PRO A 179 -4.74 -17.71 10.61
N VAL A 180 -3.95 -18.52 11.32
CA VAL A 180 -2.77 -18.04 12.07
C VAL A 180 -1.70 -17.49 11.12
N SER A 181 -1.57 -18.05 9.92
CA SER A 181 -0.67 -17.52 8.89
C SER A 181 -1.23 -16.25 8.27
N VAL A 182 -0.47 -15.16 8.32
CA VAL A 182 -0.83 -13.89 7.67
C VAL A 182 -0.99 -14.04 6.15
N ARG A 183 -0.20 -14.91 5.51
CA ARG A 183 -0.33 -15.20 4.07
C ARG A 183 -1.70 -15.79 3.74
N GLU A 184 -2.12 -16.80 4.50
CA GLU A 184 -3.40 -17.48 4.31
C GLU A 184 -4.58 -16.56 4.64
N HIS A 185 -4.47 -15.80 5.73
CA HIS A 185 -5.47 -14.81 6.11
C HIS A 185 -5.63 -13.74 5.01
N MET A 186 -4.52 -13.23 4.48
CA MET A 186 -4.54 -12.28 3.37
C MET A 186 -5.17 -12.88 2.10
N ALA A 187 -4.90 -14.15 1.77
CA ALA A 187 -5.53 -14.81 0.62
C ALA A 187 -7.06 -14.91 0.77
N LEU A 188 -7.55 -15.25 1.96
CA LEU A 188 -8.97 -15.28 2.27
C LEU A 188 -9.60 -13.88 2.17
N THR A 189 -8.94 -12.87 2.74
CA THR A 189 -9.38 -11.47 2.65
C THR A 189 -9.45 -10.99 1.22
N VAL A 190 -8.46 -11.31 0.39
CA VAL A 190 -8.45 -10.97 -1.06
C VAL A 190 -9.65 -11.58 -1.77
N ALA A 191 -9.94 -12.86 -1.53
CA ALA A 191 -11.09 -13.52 -2.14
C ALA A 191 -12.41 -12.84 -1.75
N ARG A 192 -12.56 -12.48 -0.47
CA ARG A 192 -13.75 -11.79 0.04
C ARG A 192 -13.90 -10.37 -0.52
N MET A 193 -12.83 -9.58 -0.51
CA MET A 193 -12.84 -8.20 -1.03
C MET A 193 -13.17 -8.15 -2.52
N SER A 194 -12.65 -9.09 -3.32
CA SER A 194 -12.80 -9.10 -4.79
C SER A 194 -14.25 -9.24 -5.27
N HIS A 195 -15.13 -9.80 -4.43
CA HIS A 195 -16.54 -10.04 -4.75
C HIS A 195 -17.48 -9.40 -3.73
N SER A 196 -16.97 -8.46 -2.94
CA SER A 196 -17.71 -7.83 -1.86
C SER A 196 -18.82 -6.91 -2.37
N SER A 197 -19.98 -6.98 -1.73
CA SER A 197 -21.03 -5.97 -1.89
C SER A 197 -20.72 -4.72 -1.06
N ARG A 198 -21.50 -3.65 -1.26
CA ARG A 198 -21.43 -2.46 -0.38
C ARG A 198 -21.70 -2.83 1.08
N GLU A 199 -22.62 -3.76 1.33
CA GLU A 199 -22.96 -4.25 2.67
C GLU A 199 -21.78 -4.97 3.30
N ASP A 200 -21.11 -5.86 2.55
CA ASP A 200 -19.91 -6.55 3.04
C ASP A 200 -18.79 -5.57 3.42
N CYS A 201 -18.58 -4.54 2.59
CA CYS A 201 -17.63 -3.48 2.88
C CYS A 201 -18.01 -2.69 4.13
N MET A 202 -19.30 -2.37 4.29
CA MET A 202 -19.81 -1.61 5.44
C MET A 202 -19.60 -2.40 6.73
N GLU A 203 -19.92 -3.69 6.72
CA GLU A 203 -19.69 -4.59 7.85
C GLU A 203 -18.21 -4.71 8.21
N ALA A 204 -17.30 -4.77 7.23
CA ALA A 204 -15.87 -4.73 7.50
C ALA A 204 -15.43 -3.39 8.14
N VAL A 205 -15.96 -2.26 7.66
CA VAL A 205 -15.69 -0.94 8.24
C VAL A 205 -16.22 -0.84 9.68
N LEU A 206 -17.44 -1.32 9.93
CA LEU A 206 -18.03 -1.33 11.28
C LEU A 206 -17.21 -2.17 12.28
N ARG A 207 -16.55 -3.24 11.82
CA ARG A 207 -15.67 -4.05 12.68
C ARG A 207 -14.33 -3.38 12.98
N VAL A 208 -13.75 -2.65 12.01
CA VAL A 208 -12.42 -2.04 12.21
C VAL A 208 -12.48 -0.77 13.06
N VAL A 209 -13.55 0.00 12.98
CA VAL A 209 -13.66 1.31 13.63
C VAL A 209 -13.49 1.23 15.15
N PRO A 210 -14.21 0.38 15.90
CA PRO A 210 -14.04 0.30 17.36
C PRO A 210 -12.60 -0.03 17.76
N ALA A 211 -11.97 -0.95 17.03
CA ALA A 211 -10.58 -1.34 17.27
C ALA A 211 -9.56 -0.22 16.99
N LEU A 212 -9.91 0.82 16.23
CA LEU A 212 -9.08 1.99 16.01
C LEU A 212 -9.34 3.08 17.07
N VAL A 213 -10.61 3.30 17.42
CA VAL A 213 -11.01 4.26 18.48
C VAL A 213 -10.48 3.84 19.85
N GLU A 214 -10.36 2.54 20.11
CA GLU A 214 -9.77 2.02 21.34
C GLU A 214 -8.27 2.36 21.46
N VAL A 215 -7.53 2.25 20.35
CA VAL A 215 -6.07 2.41 20.33
C VAL A 215 -5.63 3.87 20.33
N ASP A 216 -6.42 4.75 19.72
CA ASP A 216 -6.11 6.17 19.62
C ASP A 216 -6.87 6.98 20.68
N ALA A 217 -6.14 7.40 21.71
CA ALA A 217 -6.68 8.18 22.82
C ALA A 217 -6.92 9.66 22.45
N GLU A 218 -6.49 10.12 21.27
CA GLU A 218 -6.63 11.52 20.85
C GLU A 218 -8.05 11.86 20.35
N PHE A 219 -8.85 10.85 19.98
CA PHE A 219 -10.25 11.06 19.62
C PHE A 219 -11.05 11.61 20.80
N LYS A 220 -11.77 12.71 20.59
CA LYS A 220 -12.53 13.38 21.66
C LYS A 220 -13.92 12.78 21.85
N HIS A 221 -14.55 12.30 20.79
CA HIS A 221 -15.93 11.81 20.80
C HIS A 221 -15.98 10.28 20.68
N ARG A 222 -15.17 9.57 21.48
CA ARG A 222 -14.95 8.12 21.39
C ARG A 222 -16.22 7.28 21.53
N GLU A 223 -17.10 7.69 22.44
CA GLU A 223 -18.38 7.00 22.67
C GLU A 223 -19.26 7.06 21.41
N VAL A 224 -19.37 8.23 20.78
CA VAL A 224 -20.13 8.43 19.54
C VAL A 224 -19.50 7.70 18.37
N LEU A 225 -18.17 7.78 18.23
CA LEU A 225 -17.43 7.09 17.15
C LEU A 225 -17.42 5.57 17.30
N SER A 226 -17.77 5.05 18.47
CA SER A 226 -17.91 3.60 18.72
C SER A 226 -19.37 3.14 18.65
N ASP A 227 -20.34 4.07 18.53
CA ASP A 227 -21.76 3.73 18.47
C ASP A 227 -22.13 3.12 17.10
N PRO A 228 -22.60 1.85 17.05
CA PRO A 228 -22.91 1.19 15.78
C PRO A 228 -24.05 1.87 15.01
N GLY A 229 -24.99 2.53 15.69
CA GLY A 229 -26.10 3.25 15.06
C GLY A 229 -25.60 4.46 14.29
N PHE A 230 -24.83 5.31 14.96
CA PHE A 230 -24.17 6.47 14.39
C PHE A 230 -23.28 6.09 13.20
N LEU A 231 -22.46 5.05 13.35
CA LEU A 231 -21.59 4.60 12.26
C LEU A 231 -22.37 4.12 11.04
N ARG A 232 -23.43 3.32 11.24
CA ARG A 232 -24.29 2.86 10.13
C ARG A 232 -24.97 4.01 9.42
N GLU A 233 -25.50 4.98 10.15
CA GLU A 233 -26.12 6.18 9.57
C GLU A 233 -25.10 6.97 8.74
N ARG A 234 -23.91 7.24 9.31
CA ARG A 234 -22.82 7.95 8.62
C ARG A 234 -22.37 7.23 7.35
N LEU A 235 -22.16 5.92 7.41
CA LEU A 235 -21.73 5.11 6.27
C LEU A 235 -22.81 5.03 5.17
N SER A 236 -24.08 4.96 5.57
CA SER A 236 -25.21 4.95 4.63
C SER A 236 -25.39 6.29 3.92
N ALA A 237 -25.11 7.40 4.61
CA ALA A 237 -25.18 8.75 4.04
C ALA A 237 -24.02 9.08 3.09
N LEU A 238 -22.93 8.31 3.06
CA LEU A 238 -21.80 8.55 2.16
C LEU A 238 -22.20 8.33 0.69
N SER A 239 -21.80 9.28 -0.16
CA SER A 239 -21.85 9.11 -1.61
C SER A 239 -21.08 7.83 -2.03
N PRO A 240 -21.43 7.18 -3.15
CA PRO A 240 -20.68 6.02 -3.64
C PRO A 240 -19.17 6.27 -3.72
N ARG A 241 -18.77 7.44 -4.23
CA ARG A 241 -17.38 7.86 -4.36
C ARG A 241 -16.65 8.03 -3.03
N ASP A 242 -17.32 8.55 -2.00
CA ASP A 242 -16.70 8.74 -0.69
C ASP A 242 -16.63 7.42 0.08
N PHE A 243 -17.65 6.57 -0.05
CA PHE A 243 -17.63 5.22 0.52
C PHE A 243 -16.51 4.36 -0.07
N GLU A 244 -16.28 4.43 -1.38
CA GLU A 244 -15.19 3.69 -2.04
C GLU A 244 -13.82 3.96 -1.40
N LYS A 245 -13.56 5.19 -0.93
CA LYS A 245 -12.29 5.57 -0.30
C LYS A 245 -12.00 4.77 0.97
N ILE A 246 -13.05 4.39 1.70
CA ILE A 246 -12.94 3.68 2.99
C ILE A 246 -13.35 2.21 2.91
N SER A 247 -13.94 1.79 1.79
CA SER A 247 -14.58 0.48 1.61
C SER A 247 -13.68 -0.72 1.90
N SER A 248 -12.35 -0.59 1.78
CA SER A 248 -11.43 -1.69 2.12
C SER A 248 -11.22 -1.88 3.62
N ALA A 249 -11.77 -1.03 4.49
CA ALA A 249 -11.49 -0.99 5.92
C ALA A 249 -9.98 -0.84 6.24
N TYR A 250 -9.21 -0.23 5.33
CA TYR A 250 -7.76 -0.06 5.53
C TYR A 250 -7.50 0.96 6.63
N THR A 251 -6.78 0.52 7.67
CA THR A 251 -6.58 1.24 8.94
C THR A 251 -6.18 2.70 8.76
N TYR A 252 -5.16 2.99 7.94
CA TYR A 252 -4.71 4.37 7.71
C TYR A 252 -5.82 5.27 7.17
N THR A 253 -6.61 4.78 6.21
CA THR A 253 -7.69 5.60 5.62
C THR A 253 -8.87 5.73 6.58
N MET A 254 -9.14 4.70 7.36
CA MET A 254 -10.14 4.76 8.44
C MET A 254 -9.74 5.73 9.54
N THR A 255 -8.49 5.74 10.00
CA THR A 255 -8.01 6.72 11.00
C THR A 255 -8.19 8.15 10.51
N MET A 256 -7.85 8.43 9.24
CA MET A 256 -8.07 9.76 8.65
C MET A 256 -9.56 10.14 8.58
N GLN A 257 -10.43 9.18 8.25
CA GLN A 257 -11.87 9.40 8.21
C GLN A 257 -12.46 9.64 9.61
N LEU A 258 -12.03 8.87 10.61
CA LEU A 258 -12.43 9.03 12.01
C LEU A 258 -12.00 10.40 12.54
N ALA A 259 -10.77 10.84 12.23
CA ALA A 259 -10.30 12.18 12.60
C ALA A 259 -11.08 13.31 11.90
N ALA A 260 -11.64 13.06 10.71
CA ALA A 260 -12.54 14.01 10.07
C ALA A 260 -13.90 14.07 10.81
N TRP A 261 -14.50 12.93 11.10
CA TRP A 261 -15.76 12.86 11.85
C TRP A 261 -15.64 13.40 13.27
N ASP A 262 -14.56 13.12 13.99
CA ASP A 262 -14.30 13.66 15.34
C ASP A 262 -14.26 15.20 15.33
N ARG A 263 -13.63 15.79 14.30
CA ARG A 263 -13.58 17.26 14.13
C ARG A 263 -14.94 17.85 13.74
N GLU A 264 -15.77 17.13 13.00
CA GLU A 264 -17.14 17.57 12.67
C GLU A 264 -18.03 17.57 13.90
N LEU A 265 -17.93 16.56 14.76
CA LEU A 265 -18.68 16.47 16.01
C LEU A 265 -18.38 17.65 16.95
N GLY A 266 -17.13 18.12 17.00
CA GLY A 266 -16.75 19.27 17.82
C GLY A 266 -17.09 20.66 17.24
N ARG A 267 -17.72 20.74 16.06
CA ARG A 267 -18.19 22.00 15.45
C ARG A 267 -19.67 22.28 15.68
N HIS A 268 -20.37 21.33 16.28
CA HIS A 268 -21.78 21.41 16.67
C HIS A 268 -21.89 21.48 18.19
#